data_AF-A0A927T4B0-F1
#
_entry.id   AF-A0A927T4B0-F1
#
_cell.length_a   1.000
_cell.length_b   1.000
_cell.length_c   1.000
_cell.angle_alpha   90.00
_cell.angle_beta   90.00
_cell.angle_gamma   90.00
#
_symmetry.space_group_name_H-M   'P 1'
#
loop_
_entity.id
_entity.type
_entity.pdbx_description
1 polymer ?
#
loop_
_entity_poly.entity_id
_entity_poly.type
_entity_poly.pdbx_seq_one_letter_code
_entity_poly.pdbx_strand_id
1 'polypeptide(L)'
;MIFFELYRQLDIRIFQTISAVDQTYGSCAKYVFDRDSLVLLGMNHSIRLDILTKEVKKDNPIRNWDVESETVMWFAEDSAVAALIRLINDAYRKWMELDVNISDEYFAMELEEVNHILAGYALRIFADDTGMSIFKDDVQVGDEFTFEMAVELIMDVDENRMDEAGIGQLINEALYYRKLDRYEDAAVRLENVVRYVDHTLPVYSQTVFTLAETYYFLGNYERAVMLYYRVNLQFVEDEDDFYLHLGHALVDAKMKKYDRHLRIYYHSMIDSEFADTHRQAVAAARASVADVFGEYEATCADMGRKKYAEFRNSLPDGADEIDELLEEYEKPEERVREIHKQYEGFKLSEPRSGAEQTTLSVNERLSVALDHFLTGEYQKAFDMYFRLAAQADSDSDFYTWIHLQLGKLYCFFDEPHKAREALKKCDPTRFGVVYRLEDYLFLYQHAHIVAEDFESDDRFRKLVRGRMDPYYAQYDRQYNLLLKDRKLMRAFKTYEKDCVDDSKYELRSVLRESKQKGGGLFGRLRRKKEDDADN
;
A
#
# COMPACT_ATOMS: atom_id res chain seq x y z
N MET A 1 -4.18 -25.22 28.76
CA MET A 1 -4.15 -25.70 27.36
C MET A 1 -5.55 -25.50 26.81
N ILE A 2 -5.71 -25.14 25.54
CA ILE A 2 -7.00 -24.74 24.97
C ILE A 2 -7.41 -25.72 23.86
N PHE A 3 -8.56 -26.39 24.03
CA PHE A 3 -9.16 -27.27 23.02
C PHE A 3 -10.25 -26.52 22.24
N PHE A 4 -10.22 -26.62 20.91
CA PHE A 4 -11.21 -25.97 20.05
C PHE A 4 -11.48 -26.73 18.75
N GLU A 5 -12.64 -26.45 18.16
CA GLU A 5 -13.09 -27.04 16.89
C GLU A 5 -13.45 -25.96 15.85
N LEU A 6 -12.92 -26.08 14.63
CA LEU A 6 -13.19 -25.16 13.52
C LEU A 6 -14.32 -25.67 12.63
N TYR A 7 -15.30 -24.81 12.31
CA TYR A 7 -16.43 -25.15 11.45
C TYR A 7 -16.06 -25.36 9.96
N ARG A 8 -14.97 -24.73 9.49
CA ARG A 8 -14.38 -24.93 8.14
C ARG A 8 -12.91 -25.35 8.27
N GLN A 9 -12.45 -26.17 7.33
CA GLN A 9 -11.11 -26.79 7.35
C GLN A 9 -10.03 -25.72 7.19
N LEU A 10 -9.09 -25.60 8.13
CA LEU A 10 -7.77 -25.05 7.78
C LEU A 10 -7.11 -26.07 6.86
N ASP A 11 -6.77 -25.66 5.63
CA ASP A 11 -6.01 -26.49 4.69
C ASP A 11 -4.53 -26.50 5.11
N ILE A 12 -4.23 -27.27 6.17
CA ILE A 12 -2.87 -27.42 6.69
C ILE A 12 -2.15 -28.51 5.89
N ARG A 13 -1.73 -28.19 4.66
CA ARG A 13 -0.78 -29.03 3.90
C ARG A 13 0.59 -28.74 4.47
N ILE A 14 1.39 -29.76 4.84
CA ILE A 14 2.81 -29.61 5.26
C ILE A 14 3.67 -30.67 4.55
N PHE A 15 4.71 -30.25 3.81
CA PHE A 15 5.48 -31.10 2.87
C PHE A 15 6.08 -32.37 3.49
N GLN A 16 6.54 -32.29 4.75
CA GLN A 16 7.12 -33.43 5.46
C GLN A 16 6.06 -34.41 6.01
N THR A 17 4.79 -34.01 6.01
CA THR A 17 3.66 -34.76 6.56
C THR A 17 2.62 -35.16 5.52
N ILE A 18 2.80 -34.82 4.24
CA ILE A 18 1.91 -35.22 3.12
C ILE A 18 1.62 -36.73 3.17
N SER A 19 2.62 -37.57 3.44
CA SER A 19 2.43 -39.03 3.54
C SER A 19 1.63 -39.50 4.77
N ALA A 20 1.52 -38.68 5.82
CA ALA A 20 0.77 -38.97 7.04
C ALA A 20 -0.62 -38.28 7.09
N VAL A 21 -0.75 -37.12 6.44
CA VAL A 21 -1.93 -36.25 6.44
C VAL A 21 -3.02 -36.77 5.51
N ASP A 22 -2.65 -37.29 4.33
CA ASP A 22 -3.58 -37.57 3.22
C ASP A 22 -4.61 -38.69 3.48
N GLN A 23 -4.40 -39.54 4.50
CA GLN A 23 -5.35 -40.60 4.88
C GLN A 23 -5.81 -40.56 6.35
N THR A 24 -5.06 -39.89 7.24
CA THR A 24 -5.34 -39.92 8.69
C THR A 24 -6.05 -38.65 9.18
N TYR A 25 -5.90 -37.54 8.46
CA TYR A 25 -6.35 -36.20 8.88
C TYR A 25 -7.41 -35.61 7.96
N GLY A 26 -8.18 -36.47 7.27
CA GLY A 26 -9.32 -36.02 6.49
C GLY A 26 -10.17 -35.05 7.33
N SER A 27 -10.27 -33.81 6.86
CA SER A 27 -11.02 -32.71 7.49
C SER A 27 -10.88 -32.61 9.02
N CYS A 28 -9.67 -32.69 9.59
CA CYS A 28 -9.53 -32.52 11.04
C CYS A 28 -9.85 -31.09 11.47
N ALA A 29 -11.03 -30.89 12.05
CA ALA A 29 -11.50 -29.65 12.66
C ALA A 29 -10.97 -29.44 14.08
N LYS A 30 -10.25 -30.41 14.67
CA LYS A 30 -9.93 -30.43 16.11
C LYS A 30 -8.47 -30.05 16.36
N TYR A 31 -8.30 -29.05 17.22
CA TYR A 31 -7.01 -28.46 17.50
C TYR A 31 -6.83 -28.23 19.00
N VAL A 32 -5.56 -28.09 19.37
CA VAL A 32 -5.13 -27.79 20.73
C VAL A 32 -4.06 -26.70 20.69
N PHE A 33 -4.22 -25.63 21.45
CA PHE A 33 -3.13 -24.69 21.79
C PHE A 33 -2.49 -25.10 23.11
N ASP A 34 -1.20 -25.40 23.06
CA ASP A 34 -0.37 -25.77 24.20
C ASP A 34 0.85 -24.86 24.22
N ARG A 35 0.79 -23.79 25.02
CA ARG A 35 1.75 -22.68 25.08
C ARG A 35 1.97 -22.05 23.71
N ASP A 36 3.14 -22.29 23.11
CA ASP A 36 3.54 -21.78 21.79
C ASP A 36 3.48 -22.88 20.72
N SER A 37 2.71 -23.94 20.98
CA SER A 37 2.47 -25.00 20.03
C SER A 37 1.00 -25.04 19.60
N LEU A 38 0.78 -25.08 18.29
CA LEU A 38 -0.51 -25.48 17.72
C LEU A 38 -0.45 -26.98 17.39
N VAL A 39 -1.34 -27.76 17.99
CA VAL A 39 -1.40 -29.22 17.82
C VAL A 39 -2.65 -29.60 17.03
N LEU A 40 -2.44 -30.23 15.87
CA LEU A 40 -3.47 -30.82 15.04
C LEU A 40 -3.73 -32.24 15.51
N LEU A 41 -4.96 -32.52 15.94
CA LEU A 41 -5.32 -33.83 16.45
C LEU A 41 -5.73 -34.75 15.31
N GLY A 42 -5.06 -35.90 15.17
CA GLY A 42 -5.40 -36.93 14.19
C GLY A 42 -5.67 -38.28 14.82
N MET A 43 -6.33 -39.17 14.07
CA MET A 43 -6.74 -40.49 14.56
C MET A 43 -5.56 -41.42 14.89
N ASN A 44 -4.55 -41.46 14.01
CA ASN A 44 -3.38 -42.34 14.17
C ASN A 44 -2.14 -41.63 14.69
N HIS A 45 -2.05 -40.32 14.50
CA HIS A 45 -0.93 -39.47 14.92
C HIS A 45 -1.48 -38.07 15.22
N SER A 46 -0.72 -37.25 15.93
CA SER A 46 -0.98 -35.79 16.02
C SER A 46 0.21 -35.04 15.42
N ILE A 47 0.00 -33.83 14.91
CA ILE A 47 1.07 -32.95 14.42
C ILE A 47 1.17 -31.76 15.36
N ARG A 48 2.35 -31.54 15.92
CA ARG A 48 2.67 -30.38 16.75
C ARG A 48 3.50 -29.40 15.93
N LEU A 49 3.03 -28.17 15.89
CA LEU A 49 3.68 -27.04 15.23
C LEU A 49 4.21 -26.11 16.32
N ASP A 50 5.53 -26.01 16.48
CA ASP A 50 6.18 -25.14 17.47
C ASP A 50 6.44 -23.75 16.86
N ILE A 51 5.72 -22.73 17.32
CA ILE A 51 5.57 -21.42 16.66
C ILE A 51 6.87 -20.59 16.79
N LEU A 52 7.62 -20.83 17.86
CA LEU A 52 8.88 -20.16 18.13
C LEU A 52 10.03 -20.74 17.30
N THR A 53 10.09 -22.07 17.20
CA THR A 53 11.24 -22.77 16.59
C THR A 53 11.00 -23.21 15.15
N LYS A 54 9.76 -23.09 14.65
CA LYS A 54 9.30 -23.62 13.35
C LYS A 54 9.38 -25.14 13.24
N GLU A 55 9.64 -25.84 14.33
CA GLU A 55 9.73 -27.30 14.31
C GLU A 55 8.35 -27.92 14.13
N VAL A 56 8.25 -28.86 13.20
CA VAL A 56 7.08 -29.72 13.02
C VAL A 56 7.40 -31.10 13.58
N LYS A 57 6.67 -31.51 14.61
CA LYS A 57 6.84 -32.81 15.27
C LYS A 57 5.61 -33.69 15.04
N LYS A 58 5.88 -34.96 14.78
CA LYS A 58 4.86 -36.00 14.72
C LYS A 58 4.76 -36.64 16.09
N ASP A 59 3.67 -36.37 16.78
CA ASP A 59 3.39 -36.92 18.10
C ASP A 59 2.56 -38.21 17.99
N ASN A 60 2.61 -39.00 19.06
CA ASN A 60 1.64 -40.09 19.22
C ASN A 60 0.23 -39.51 19.19
N PRO A 61 -0.76 -40.25 18.66
CA PRO A 61 -2.14 -39.82 18.73
C PRO A 61 -2.44 -39.58 20.20
N ILE A 62 -2.98 -38.41 20.51
CA ILE A 62 -3.36 -38.06 21.86
C ILE A 62 -4.62 -38.88 22.16
N ARG A 63 -4.44 -40.15 22.55
CA ARG A 63 -5.52 -41.14 22.73
C ARG A 63 -6.16 -41.09 24.12
N ASN A 64 -5.54 -40.41 25.07
CA ASN A 64 -5.95 -40.37 26.46
C ASN A 64 -6.42 -38.97 26.89
N TRP A 65 -6.67 -38.05 25.95
CA TRP A 65 -7.35 -36.80 26.29
C TRP A 65 -8.84 -37.08 26.36
N ASP A 66 -9.40 -36.95 27.55
CA ASP A 66 -10.84 -37.07 27.74
C ASP A 66 -11.49 -35.76 27.29
N VAL A 67 -11.62 -35.60 25.97
CA VAL A 67 -12.23 -34.42 25.33
C VAL A 67 -13.68 -34.24 25.79
N GLU A 68 -14.35 -35.30 26.25
CA GLU A 68 -15.71 -35.22 26.82
C GLU A 68 -15.74 -34.52 28.18
N SER A 69 -14.60 -34.45 28.88
CA SER A 69 -14.49 -33.79 30.19
C SER A 69 -14.04 -32.33 30.11
N GLU A 70 -13.54 -31.87 28.96
CA GLU A 70 -13.15 -30.48 28.75
C GLU A 70 -14.19 -29.72 27.92
N THR A 71 -14.45 -28.47 28.30
CA THR A 71 -15.35 -27.57 27.58
C THR A 71 -14.78 -27.27 26.20
N VAL A 72 -15.37 -27.90 25.17
CA VAL A 72 -15.06 -27.58 23.78
C VAL A 72 -15.44 -26.13 23.50
N MET A 73 -14.44 -25.35 23.12
CA MET A 73 -14.63 -23.94 22.79
C MET A 73 -14.86 -23.78 21.30
N TRP A 74 -15.95 -23.08 20.97
CA TRP A 74 -16.31 -22.69 19.61
C TRP A 74 -16.09 -21.18 19.50
N PHE A 75 -15.51 -20.74 18.38
CA PHE A 75 -15.36 -19.33 18.07
C PHE A 75 -15.84 -19.05 16.65
N ALA A 76 -16.33 -17.84 16.44
CA ALA A 76 -16.81 -17.39 15.14
C ALA A 76 -15.64 -17.24 14.15
N GLU A 77 -15.90 -17.42 12.85
CA GLU A 77 -14.88 -17.37 11.79
C GLU A 77 -14.23 -15.99 11.64
N ASP A 78 -14.96 -14.95 12.01
CA ASP A 78 -14.55 -13.54 12.02
C ASP A 78 -14.01 -13.07 13.40
N SER A 79 -13.90 -13.99 14.37
CA SER A 79 -13.37 -13.68 15.70
C SER A 79 -11.87 -13.37 15.67
N ALA A 80 -11.40 -12.64 16.69
CA ALA A 80 -9.98 -12.38 16.87
C ALA A 80 -9.16 -13.67 17.10
N VAL A 81 -9.77 -14.68 17.76
CA VAL A 81 -9.19 -16.03 17.88
C VAL A 81 -8.99 -16.67 16.51
N ALA A 82 -10.03 -16.67 15.67
CA ALA A 82 -9.92 -17.23 14.32
C ALA A 82 -8.84 -16.53 13.48
N ALA A 83 -8.78 -15.20 13.53
CA ALA A 83 -7.77 -14.41 12.83
C ALA A 83 -6.33 -14.77 13.26
N LEU A 84 -6.08 -14.88 14.58
CA LEU A 84 -4.79 -15.30 15.13
C LEU A 84 -4.37 -16.68 14.62
N ILE A 85 -5.31 -17.63 14.61
CA ILE A 85 -5.04 -19.01 14.23
C ILE A 85 -4.77 -19.14 12.73
N ARG A 86 -5.53 -18.41 11.90
CA ARG A 86 -5.27 -18.32 10.45
C ARG A 86 -3.87 -17.80 10.17
N LEU A 87 -3.47 -16.69 10.80
CA LEU A 87 -2.13 -16.13 10.64
C LEU A 87 -1.02 -17.12 11.02
N ILE A 88 -1.17 -17.84 12.13
CA ILE A 88 -0.20 -18.88 12.54
C ILE A 88 -0.10 -19.95 11.44
N ASN A 89 -1.23 -20.42 10.93
CA ASN A 89 -1.24 -21.41 9.85
C ASN A 89 -0.56 -20.89 8.56
N ASP A 90 -0.86 -19.66 8.15
CA ASP A 90 -0.28 -19.08 6.94
C ASP A 90 1.22 -18.78 7.10
N ALA A 91 1.68 -18.45 8.32
CA ALA A 91 3.09 -18.36 8.64
C ALA A 91 3.81 -19.70 8.43
N TYR A 92 3.23 -20.81 8.87
CA TYR A 92 3.79 -22.14 8.62
C TYR A 92 3.83 -22.50 7.14
N ARG A 93 2.75 -22.21 6.41
CA ARG A 93 2.67 -22.46 4.97
C ARG A 93 3.74 -21.69 4.22
N LYS A 94 3.99 -20.44 4.63
CA LYS A 94 5.06 -19.61 4.13
C LYS A 94 6.45 -20.17 4.46
N TRP A 95 6.74 -20.41 5.74
CA TRP A 95 8.06 -20.90 6.19
C TRP A 95 8.47 -22.24 5.58
N MET A 96 7.49 -23.07 5.26
CA MET A 96 7.70 -24.39 4.66
C MET A 96 7.57 -24.38 3.13
N GLU A 97 7.42 -23.19 2.51
CA GLU A 97 7.31 -22.98 1.05
C GLU A 97 6.17 -23.79 0.40
N LEU A 98 5.04 -23.89 1.08
CA LEU A 98 3.94 -24.80 0.72
C LEU A 98 2.89 -24.14 -0.16
N ASP A 99 2.75 -22.83 -0.01
CA ASP A 99 1.87 -22.04 -0.84
C ASP A 99 2.68 -20.97 -1.57
N VAL A 100 2.86 -21.17 -2.86
CA VAL A 100 3.51 -20.21 -3.76
C VAL A 100 2.71 -18.91 -3.91
N ASN A 101 1.47 -18.85 -3.44
CA ASN A 101 0.63 -17.65 -3.49
C ASN A 101 0.76 -16.77 -2.24
N ILE A 102 1.31 -17.28 -1.14
CA ILE A 102 1.58 -16.47 0.05
C ILE A 102 2.89 -15.72 -0.20
N SER A 103 2.78 -14.55 -0.84
CA SER A 103 3.93 -13.66 -1.02
C SER A 103 4.34 -13.04 0.32
N ASP A 104 5.59 -12.56 0.40
CA ASP A 104 6.06 -11.81 1.57
C ASP A 104 5.18 -10.59 1.86
N GLU A 105 4.70 -9.93 0.80
CA GLU A 105 3.82 -8.78 0.88
C GLU A 105 2.43 -9.15 1.42
N TYR A 106 1.85 -10.26 0.93
CA TYR A 106 0.56 -10.75 1.42
C TYR A 106 0.62 -11.09 2.91
N PHE A 107 1.62 -11.87 3.32
CA PHE A 107 1.78 -12.26 4.72
C PHE A 107 2.04 -11.06 5.64
N ALA A 108 2.82 -10.07 5.18
CA ALA A 108 3.05 -8.84 5.95
C ALA A 108 1.74 -8.04 6.13
N MET A 109 0.88 -8.04 5.13
CA MET A 109 -0.42 -7.37 5.18
C MET A 109 -1.39 -8.09 6.13
N GLU A 110 -1.48 -9.43 6.05
CA GLU A 110 -2.27 -10.22 7.01
C GLU A 110 -1.75 -10.04 8.44
N LEU A 111 -0.44 -10.03 8.64
CA LEU A 111 0.16 -9.76 9.95
C LEU A 111 -0.22 -8.38 10.48
N GLU A 112 -0.24 -7.36 9.63
CA GLU A 112 -0.66 -6.01 9.99
C GLU A 112 -2.14 -5.96 10.36
N GLU A 113 -3.00 -6.62 9.58
CA GLU A 113 -4.43 -6.71 9.84
C GLU A 113 -4.75 -7.45 11.14
N VAL A 114 -4.13 -8.60 11.37
CA VAL A 114 -4.30 -9.33 12.63
C VAL A 114 -3.75 -8.52 13.80
N ASN A 115 -2.63 -7.81 13.64
CA ASN A 115 -2.14 -6.89 14.67
C ASN A 115 -3.11 -5.75 14.98
N HIS A 116 -3.78 -5.23 13.95
CA HIS A 116 -4.82 -4.21 14.13
C HIS A 116 -6.01 -4.75 14.94
N ILE A 117 -6.44 -6.00 14.66
CA ILE A 117 -7.47 -6.69 15.44
C ILE A 117 -7.00 -6.90 16.89
N LEU A 118 -5.77 -7.39 17.07
CA LEU A 118 -5.20 -7.75 18.36
C LEU A 118 -4.87 -6.54 19.25
N ALA A 119 -4.66 -5.37 18.67
CA ALA A 119 -4.54 -4.12 19.42
C ALA A 119 -5.79 -3.82 20.27
N GLY A 120 -6.96 -4.33 19.87
CA GLY A 120 -8.20 -4.31 20.66
C GLY A 120 -8.11 -5.05 22.01
N TYR A 121 -7.12 -5.92 22.17
CA TYR A 121 -6.85 -6.75 23.35
C TYR A 121 -5.51 -6.38 24.01
N ALA A 122 -4.89 -5.27 23.59
CA ALA A 122 -3.54 -4.89 23.96
C ALA A 122 -2.50 -5.98 23.62
N LEU A 123 -2.72 -6.68 22.50
CA LEU A 123 -1.86 -7.75 22.00
C LEU A 123 -1.18 -7.33 20.69
N ARG A 124 0.03 -7.82 20.47
CA ARG A 124 0.79 -7.61 19.24
C ARG A 124 1.67 -8.80 18.90
N ILE A 125 1.64 -9.22 17.65
CA ILE A 125 2.46 -10.27 17.06
C ILE A 125 3.63 -9.66 16.28
N PHE A 126 4.77 -10.30 16.43
CA PHE A 126 5.93 -10.12 15.55
C PHE A 126 6.24 -11.46 14.91
N ALA A 127 6.32 -11.47 13.58
CA ALA A 127 6.62 -12.64 12.77
C ALA A 127 7.81 -12.34 11.86
N ASP A 128 8.76 -13.26 11.77
CA ASP A 128 9.91 -13.14 10.89
C ASP A 128 10.39 -14.51 10.34
N ASP A 129 11.57 -14.51 9.72
CA ASP A 129 12.19 -15.70 9.18
C ASP A 129 12.75 -16.66 10.25
N THR A 130 12.68 -16.29 11.53
CA THR A 130 13.12 -17.10 12.67
C THR A 130 11.99 -17.65 13.53
N GLY A 131 10.83 -16.99 13.59
CA GLY A 131 9.64 -17.51 14.26
C GLY A 131 8.53 -16.49 14.39
N MET A 132 7.59 -16.76 15.28
CA MET A 132 6.53 -15.82 15.68
C MET A 132 6.50 -15.68 17.19
N SER A 133 6.28 -14.46 17.67
CA SER A 133 6.15 -14.13 19.08
C SER A 133 4.97 -13.19 19.29
N ILE A 134 4.31 -13.29 20.43
CA ILE A 134 3.19 -12.43 20.82
C ILE A 134 3.52 -11.69 22.11
N PHE A 135 3.13 -10.44 22.18
CA PHE A 135 3.39 -9.54 23.29
C PHE A 135 2.07 -8.91 23.74
N LYS A 136 2.02 -8.59 25.03
CA LYS A 136 0.95 -7.79 25.62
C LYS A 136 1.54 -6.47 26.12
N ASP A 137 0.93 -5.34 25.78
CA ASP A 137 1.52 -4.00 25.98
C ASP A 137 1.92 -3.69 27.43
N ASP A 138 1.22 -4.27 28.41
CA ASP A 138 1.43 -4.03 29.85
C ASP A 138 2.34 -5.06 30.54
N VAL A 139 2.88 -6.05 29.81
CA VAL A 139 3.74 -7.10 30.38
C VAL A 139 5.20 -6.64 30.37
N GLN A 140 5.91 -6.82 31.50
CA GLN A 140 7.29 -6.39 31.62
C GLN A 140 8.20 -7.13 30.63
N VAL A 141 9.22 -6.42 30.12
CA VAL A 141 10.25 -7.00 29.25
C VAL A 141 10.93 -8.17 29.96
N GLY A 142 10.60 -9.40 29.56
CA GLY A 142 11.14 -10.64 30.13
C GLY A 142 10.10 -11.65 30.61
N ASP A 143 8.83 -11.25 30.77
CA ASP A 143 7.74 -12.19 31.00
C ASP A 143 7.21 -12.69 29.64
N GLU A 144 7.34 -13.98 29.38
CA GLU A 144 6.89 -14.60 28.13
C GLU A 144 5.36 -14.68 28.10
N PHE A 145 4.73 -14.02 27.12
CA PHE A 145 3.30 -14.12 26.85
C PHE A 145 3.09 -15.16 25.74
N THR A 146 2.46 -16.28 26.06
CA THR A 146 2.31 -17.39 25.11
C THR A 146 1.09 -17.20 24.21
N PHE A 147 1.06 -17.89 23.07
CA PHE A 147 -0.12 -17.89 22.18
C PHE A 147 -1.36 -18.47 22.85
N GLU A 148 -1.21 -19.48 23.71
CA GLU A 148 -2.28 -20.00 24.55
C GLU A 148 -2.88 -18.92 25.45
N MET A 149 -2.04 -18.17 26.17
CA MET A 149 -2.50 -17.07 27.03
C MET A 149 -3.18 -15.95 26.24
N ALA A 150 -2.75 -15.71 25.00
CA ALA A 150 -3.40 -14.76 24.11
C ALA A 150 -4.80 -15.20 23.71
N VAL A 151 -4.99 -16.48 23.35
CA VAL A 151 -6.31 -17.02 23.04
C VAL A 151 -7.22 -16.95 24.27
N GLU A 152 -6.73 -17.36 25.46
CA GLU A 152 -7.49 -17.26 26.71
C GLU A 152 -7.92 -15.82 27.00
N LEU A 153 -7.00 -14.86 26.87
CA LEU A 153 -7.31 -13.44 27.07
C LEU A 153 -8.37 -12.94 26.09
N ILE A 154 -8.25 -13.25 24.80
CA ILE A 154 -9.22 -12.83 23.79
C ILE A 154 -10.59 -13.38 24.15
N MET A 155 -10.67 -14.66 24.51
CA MET A 155 -11.92 -15.33 24.85
C MET A 155 -12.58 -14.75 26.11
N ASP A 156 -11.82 -14.54 27.19
CA ASP A 156 -12.33 -13.93 28.42
C ASP A 156 -12.79 -12.49 28.17
N VAL A 157 -12.02 -11.72 27.39
CA VAL A 157 -12.40 -10.36 27.02
C VAL A 157 -13.67 -10.36 26.16
N ASP A 158 -13.82 -11.28 25.22
CA ASP A 158 -15.01 -11.39 24.37
C ASP A 158 -16.24 -11.79 25.17
N GLU A 159 -16.13 -12.80 26.04
CA GLU A 159 -17.22 -13.22 26.94
C GLU A 159 -17.69 -12.06 27.82
N ASN A 160 -16.76 -11.29 28.38
CA ASN A 160 -17.08 -10.11 29.20
C ASN A 160 -17.60 -8.92 28.37
N ARG A 161 -17.19 -8.78 27.09
CA ARG A 161 -17.63 -7.69 26.20
C ARG A 161 -19.00 -7.93 25.57
N MET A 162 -19.46 -9.17 25.53
CA MET A 162 -20.81 -9.52 25.07
C MET A 162 -21.94 -9.12 26.04
N ASP A 163 -21.60 -8.59 27.22
CA ASP A 163 -22.50 -7.84 28.10
C ASP A 163 -22.86 -6.46 27.47
N GLU A 164 -24.14 -6.08 27.50
CA GLU A 164 -24.62 -4.75 27.07
C GLU A 164 -23.83 -3.59 27.69
N ALA A 165 -23.38 -3.74 28.95
CA ALA A 165 -22.54 -2.77 29.64
C ALA A 165 -21.12 -2.65 29.01
N GLY A 166 -20.57 -3.77 28.52
CA GLY A 166 -19.28 -3.80 27.81
C GLY A 166 -19.34 -3.11 26.45
N ILE A 167 -20.40 -3.35 25.68
CA ILE A 167 -20.65 -2.66 24.40
C ILE A 167 -20.80 -1.15 24.62
N GLY A 168 -21.62 -0.75 25.60
CA GLY A 168 -21.82 0.66 25.94
C GLY A 168 -20.52 1.36 26.36
N GLN A 169 -19.66 0.67 27.12
CA GLN A 169 -18.34 1.19 27.49
C GLN A 169 -17.45 1.41 26.27
N LEU A 170 -17.35 0.44 25.36
CA LEU A 170 -16.52 0.55 24.15
C LEU A 170 -16.97 1.71 23.25
N ILE A 171 -18.28 1.90 23.08
CA ILE A 171 -18.82 3.04 22.32
C ILE A 171 -18.42 4.36 23.01
N ASN A 172 -18.57 4.46 24.33
CA ASN A 172 -18.22 5.67 25.06
C ASN A 172 -16.71 5.98 24.99
N GLU A 173 -15.86 4.96 25.10
CA GLU A 173 -14.40 5.10 24.91
C GLU A 173 -14.06 5.57 23.49
N ALA A 174 -14.71 4.98 22.47
CA ALA A 174 -14.50 5.40 21.09
C ALA A 174 -14.89 6.87 20.87
N LEU A 175 -16.05 7.28 21.37
CA LEU A 175 -16.51 8.67 21.29
C LEU A 175 -15.58 9.62 22.04
N TYR A 176 -15.04 9.19 23.18
CA TYR A 176 -14.01 9.94 23.90
C TYR A 176 -12.73 10.10 23.08
N TYR A 177 -12.25 9.03 22.42
CA TYR A 177 -11.08 9.11 21.55
C TYR A 177 -11.30 9.98 20.30
N ARG A 178 -12.49 9.91 19.68
CA ARG A 178 -12.86 10.84 18.58
C ARG A 178 -12.73 12.29 19.00
N LYS A 179 -13.20 12.66 20.20
CA LYS A 179 -13.08 14.03 20.74
C LYS A 179 -11.63 14.48 20.97
N LEU A 180 -10.71 13.54 21.13
CA LEU A 180 -9.28 13.82 21.27
C LEU A 180 -8.54 13.77 19.93
N ASP A 181 -9.25 13.71 18.80
CA ASP A 181 -8.71 13.47 17.45
C ASP A 181 -7.86 12.17 17.35
N ARG A 182 -8.09 11.21 18.26
CA ARG A 182 -7.42 9.90 18.26
C ARG A 182 -8.26 8.89 17.48
N TYR A 183 -8.42 9.15 16.19
CA TYR A 183 -9.33 8.39 15.34
C TYR A 183 -8.93 6.93 15.15
N GLU A 184 -7.63 6.60 15.18
CA GLU A 184 -7.15 5.23 15.11
C GLU A 184 -7.62 4.42 16.33
N ASP A 185 -7.46 4.98 17.54
CA ASP A 185 -7.92 4.33 18.76
C ASP A 185 -9.45 4.18 18.78
N ALA A 186 -10.17 5.21 18.32
CA ALA A 186 -11.62 5.16 18.19
C ALA A 186 -12.08 4.07 17.21
N ALA A 187 -11.41 3.94 16.07
CA ALA A 187 -11.73 2.93 15.05
C ALA A 187 -11.63 1.52 15.65
N VAL A 188 -10.54 1.20 16.36
CA VAL A 188 -10.34 -0.11 16.99
C VAL A 188 -11.47 -0.45 17.95
N ARG A 189 -11.94 0.52 18.75
CA ARG A 189 -13.04 0.29 19.70
C ARG A 189 -14.38 0.08 19.00
N LEU A 190 -14.67 0.85 17.95
CA LEU A 190 -15.90 0.71 17.16
C LEU A 190 -15.91 -0.59 16.35
N GLU A 191 -14.79 -1.00 15.76
CA GLU A 191 -14.67 -2.31 15.07
C GLU A 191 -14.96 -3.46 16.03
N ASN A 192 -14.47 -3.40 17.26
CA ASN A 192 -14.77 -4.41 18.27
C ASN A 192 -16.28 -4.46 18.58
N VAL A 193 -16.97 -3.32 18.63
CA VAL A 193 -18.42 -3.30 18.82
C VAL A 193 -19.14 -3.92 17.63
N VAL A 194 -18.78 -3.54 16.40
CA VAL A 194 -19.41 -4.06 15.17
C VAL A 194 -19.26 -5.58 15.04
N ARG A 195 -18.16 -6.17 15.55
CA ARG A 195 -17.94 -7.62 15.54
C ARG A 195 -18.93 -8.41 16.40
N TYR A 196 -19.43 -7.83 17.49
CA TYR A 196 -20.22 -8.55 18.49
C TYR A 196 -21.69 -8.14 18.55
N VAL A 197 -22.04 -7.03 17.91
CA VAL A 197 -23.43 -6.56 17.88
C VAL A 197 -24.14 -7.17 16.68
N ASP A 198 -25.32 -7.75 16.93
CA ASP A 198 -26.24 -8.22 15.88
C ASP A 198 -26.60 -7.08 14.91
N HIS A 199 -26.37 -7.33 13.61
CA HIS A 199 -26.56 -6.36 12.53
C HIS A 199 -28.00 -5.83 12.40
N THR A 200 -28.98 -6.55 12.96
CA THR A 200 -30.40 -6.16 12.96
C THR A 200 -30.73 -5.12 14.02
N LEU A 201 -29.82 -4.86 14.98
CA LEU A 201 -30.05 -3.94 16.08
C LEU A 201 -29.73 -2.48 15.69
N PRO A 202 -30.46 -1.49 16.25
CA PRO A 202 -30.17 -0.07 16.01
C PRO A 202 -28.72 0.32 16.37
N VAL A 203 -28.20 -0.24 17.46
CA VAL A 203 -26.85 0.04 17.95
C VAL A 203 -25.76 -0.39 16.96
N TYR A 204 -25.99 -1.45 16.17
CA TYR A 204 -25.08 -1.83 15.09
C TYR A 204 -25.00 -0.73 14.03
N SER A 205 -26.16 -0.30 13.50
CA SER A 205 -26.20 0.70 12.43
C SER A 205 -25.62 2.04 12.86
N GLN A 206 -25.88 2.46 14.11
CA GLN A 206 -25.28 3.67 14.68
C GLN A 206 -23.76 3.54 14.83
N THR A 207 -23.28 2.38 15.31
CA THR A 207 -21.84 2.11 15.46
C THR A 207 -21.14 2.06 14.11
N VAL A 208 -21.72 1.38 13.11
CA VAL A 208 -21.18 1.31 11.75
C VAL A 208 -21.13 2.69 11.10
N PHE A 209 -22.18 3.51 11.27
CA PHE A 209 -22.18 4.89 10.78
C PHE A 209 -21.05 5.71 11.43
N THR A 210 -20.91 5.63 12.76
CA THR A 210 -19.84 6.27 13.54
C THR A 210 -18.44 5.78 13.12
N LEU A 211 -18.30 4.50 12.80
CA LEU A 211 -17.04 3.91 12.33
C LEU A 211 -16.71 4.39 10.91
N ALA A 212 -17.70 4.51 10.04
CA ALA A 212 -17.54 5.05 8.69
C ALA A 212 -17.03 6.50 8.73
N GLU A 213 -17.61 7.34 9.59
CA GLU A 213 -17.12 8.70 9.83
C GLU A 213 -15.68 8.70 10.34
N THR A 214 -15.38 7.84 11.31
CA THR A 214 -14.02 7.70 11.85
C THR A 214 -13.00 7.39 10.75
N TYR A 215 -13.31 6.46 9.83
CA TYR A 215 -12.44 6.18 8.69
C TYR A 215 -12.36 7.31 7.68
N TYR A 216 -13.45 8.06 7.47
CA TYR A 216 -13.42 9.25 6.64
C TYR A 216 -12.43 10.28 7.20
N PHE A 217 -12.41 10.51 8.52
CA PHE A 217 -11.47 11.45 9.14
C PHE A 217 -10.01 10.98 9.11
N LEU A 218 -9.78 9.67 9.17
CA LEU A 218 -8.48 9.05 8.90
C LEU A 218 -8.04 9.19 7.43
N GLY A 219 -8.93 9.59 6.51
CA GLY A 219 -8.67 9.66 5.08
C GLY A 219 -8.82 8.32 4.35
N ASN A 220 -9.29 7.28 5.04
CA ASN A 220 -9.57 5.97 4.45
C ASN A 220 -10.98 5.93 3.85
N TYR A 221 -11.15 6.62 2.74
CA TYR A 221 -12.45 6.81 2.09
C TYR A 221 -13.07 5.50 1.58
N GLU A 222 -12.25 4.56 1.11
CA GLU A 222 -12.74 3.28 0.61
C GLU A 222 -13.42 2.51 1.74
N ARG A 223 -12.76 2.38 2.90
CA ARG A 223 -13.34 1.72 4.07
C ARG A 223 -14.56 2.45 4.62
N ALA A 224 -14.53 3.79 4.63
CA ALA A 224 -15.69 4.60 5.02
C ALA A 224 -16.92 4.31 4.13
N VAL A 225 -16.76 4.32 2.81
CA VAL A 225 -17.83 4.04 1.85
C VAL A 225 -18.41 2.63 2.06
N MET A 226 -17.56 1.63 2.26
CA MET A 226 -17.98 0.26 2.51
C MET A 226 -18.84 0.14 3.77
N LEU A 227 -18.46 0.84 4.83
CA LEU A 227 -19.21 0.87 6.08
C LEU A 227 -20.52 1.64 5.94
N TYR A 228 -20.55 2.78 5.23
CA TYR A 228 -21.80 3.49 4.96
C TYR A 228 -22.83 2.60 4.26
N TYR A 229 -22.40 1.71 3.36
CA TYR A 229 -23.30 0.75 2.71
C TYR A 229 -23.87 -0.32 3.66
N ARG A 230 -23.24 -0.56 4.81
CA ARG A 230 -23.74 -1.48 5.86
C ARG A 230 -24.71 -0.82 6.82
N VAL A 231 -24.91 0.50 6.76
CA VAL A 231 -25.84 1.23 7.63
C VAL A 231 -27.28 0.95 7.21
N ASN A 232 -28.12 0.54 8.17
CA ASN A 232 -29.55 0.41 7.95
C ASN A 232 -30.26 1.75 8.19
N LEU A 233 -30.72 2.37 7.10
CA LEU A 233 -31.38 3.69 7.12
C LEU A 233 -32.60 3.77 8.05
N GLN A 234 -33.27 2.65 8.37
CA GLN A 234 -34.42 2.69 9.28
C GLN A 234 -34.05 3.14 10.71
N PHE A 235 -32.76 3.07 11.05
CA PHE A 235 -32.21 3.47 12.35
C PHE A 235 -31.40 4.77 12.29
N VAL A 236 -31.38 5.44 11.13
CA VAL A 236 -30.74 6.74 10.94
C VAL A 236 -31.77 7.83 11.21
N GLU A 237 -31.43 8.77 12.08
CA GLU A 237 -32.34 9.87 12.46
C GLU A 237 -32.51 10.91 11.34
N ASP A 238 -31.43 11.17 10.58
CA ASP A 238 -31.41 12.09 9.45
C ASP A 238 -30.79 11.41 8.23
N GLU A 239 -31.65 10.95 7.31
CA GLU A 239 -31.19 10.32 6.07
C GLU A 239 -30.43 11.30 5.17
N ASP A 240 -30.80 12.58 5.16
CA ASP A 240 -30.13 13.59 4.32
C ASP A 240 -28.68 13.78 4.79
N ASP A 241 -28.47 13.83 6.10
CA ASP A 241 -27.15 13.87 6.71
C ASP A 241 -26.32 12.61 6.39
N PHE A 242 -26.92 11.42 6.49
CA PHE A 242 -26.24 10.18 6.09
C PHE A 242 -25.78 10.21 4.62
N TYR A 243 -26.66 10.61 3.70
CA TYR A 243 -26.29 10.68 2.29
C TYR A 243 -25.22 11.72 2.03
N LEU A 244 -25.22 12.82 2.77
CA LEU A 244 -24.17 13.84 2.70
C LEU A 244 -22.82 13.23 3.11
N HIS A 245 -22.75 12.52 4.24
CA HIS A 245 -21.55 11.84 4.73
C HIS A 245 -20.97 10.83 3.72
N LEU A 246 -21.82 9.95 3.19
CA LEU A 246 -21.43 9.01 2.14
C LEU A 246 -20.95 9.77 0.88
N GLY A 247 -21.65 10.85 0.52
CA GLY A 247 -21.28 11.75 -0.56
C GLY A 247 -19.87 12.32 -0.40
N HIS A 248 -19.54 12.86 0.77
CA HIS A 248 -18.20 13.37 1.08
C HIS A 248 -17.15 12.28 0.90
N ALA A 249 -17.36 11.07 1.44
CA ALA A 249 -16.41 9.98 1.26
C ALA A 249 -16.20 9.59 -0.22
N LEU A 250 -17.26 9.62 -1.05
CA LEU A 250 -17.18 9.30 -2.47
C LEU A 250 -16.53 10.39 -3.34
N VAL A 251 -16.77 11.66 -2.99
CA VAL A 251 -16.34 12.82 -3.79
C VAL A 251 -14.95 13.28 -3.35
N ASP A 252 -14.64 13.33 -2.06
CA ASP A 252 -13.35 13.83 -1.56
C ASP A 252 -12.18 12.97 -2.00
N ALA A 253 -12.38 11.66 -2.07
CA ALA A 253 -11.41 10.72 -2.66
C ALA A 253 -10.93 11.15 -4.06
N LYS A 254 -11.77 11.87 -4.81
CA LYS A 254 -11.48 12.35 -6.18
C LYS A 254 -10.96 13.79 -6.21
N MET A 255 -11.15 14.56 -5.14
CA MET A 255 -10.85 15.99 -5.07
C MET A 255 -9.43 16.28 -4.56
N LYS A 256 -8.44 15.48 -4.98
CA LYS A 256 -7.03 15.46 -4.50
C LYS A 256 -6.45 16.79 -3.99
N LYS A 257 -6.66 17.89 -4.73
CA LYS A 257 -6.15 19.24 -4.39
C LYS A 257 -6.85 19.90 -3.19
N TYR A 258 -8.15 19.67 -3.03
CA TYR A 258 -8.98 20.28 -2.00
C TYR A 258 -9.32 19.33 -0.86
N ASP A 259 -9.10 18.03 -1.04
CA ASP A 259 -9.32 16.96 -0.06
C ASP A 259 -9.15 17.39 1.41
N ARG A 260 -7.94 17.81 1.79
CA ARG A 260 -7.64 18.23 3.16
C ARG A 260 -8.43 19.46 3.61
N HIS A 261 -8.62 20.45 2.73
CA HIS A 261 -9.35 21.67 3.09
C HIS A 261 -10.85 21.41 3.18
N LEU A 262 -11.41 20.56 2.31
CA LEU A 262 -12.80 20.13 2.38
C LEU A 262 -13.06 19.35 3.67
N ARG A 263 -12.21 18.37 3.99
CA ARG A 263 -12.32 17.57 5.22
C ARG A 263 -12.23 18.42 6.48
N ILE A 264 -11.26 19.33 6.58
CA ILE A 264 -11.14 20.25 7.74
C ILE A 264 -12.36 21.17 7.84
N TYR A 265 -12.82 21.72 6.71
CA TYR A 265 -13.95 22.65 6.71
C TYR A 265 -15.26 21.94 7.07
N TYR A 266 -15.51 20.77 6.48
CA TYR A 266 -16.65 19.92 6.82
C TYR A 266 -16.62 19.48 8.29
N HIS A 267 -15.47 19.02 8.79
CA HIS A 267 -15.33 18.63 10.19
C HIS A 267 -15.67 19.78 11.15
N SER A 268 -15.26 21.01 10.81
CA SER A 268 -15.58 22.20 11.62
C SER A 268 -17.07 22.59 11.62
N MET A 269 -17.86 22.06 10.68
CA MET A 269 -19.31 22.28 10.63
C MET A 269 -20.06 21.27 11.49
N ILE A 270 -19.58 20.04 11.56
CA ILE A 270 -20.22 18.97 12.35
C ILE A 270 -19.72 18.91 13.80
N ASP A 271 -18.48 19.35 14.06
CA ASP A 271 -17.86 19.35 15.39
C ASP A 271 -17.39 20.76 15.78
N SER A 272 -18.14 21.38 16.69
CA SER A 272 -17.82 22.71 17.22
C SER A 272 -16.55 22.75 18.07
N GLU A 273 -16.22 21.66 18.77
CA GLU A 273 -15.03 21.57 19.62
C GLU A 273 -13.77 21.44 18.76
N PHE A 274 -13.84 20.67 17.67
CA PHE A 274 -12.81 20.64 16.64
C PHE A 274 -12.61 22.03 16.03
N ALA A 275 -13.69 22.73 15.69
CA ALA A 275 -13.63 24.07 15.11
C ALA A 275 -12.92 25.07 16.04
N ASP A 276 -13.17 24.97 17.35
CA ASP A 276 -12.55 25.81 18.37
C ASP A 276 -11.07 25.48 18.61
N THR A 277 -10.72 24.21 18.58
CA THR A 277 -9.33 23.75 18.75
C THR A 277 -8.47 24.09 17.52
N HIS A 278 -9.05 24.01 16.32
CA HIS A 278 -8.34 24.15 15.04
C HIS A 278 -8.62 25.45 14.30
N ARG A 279 -8.99 26.53 15.00
CA ARG A 279 -9.43 27.82 14.41
C ARG A 279 -8.59 28.33 13.24
N GLN A 280 -7.26 28.24 13.31
CA GLN A 280 -6.38 28.71 12.24
C GLN A 280 -6.47 27.84 10.98
N ALA A 281 -6.46 26.51 11.14
CA ALA A 281 -6.60 25.57 10.03
C ALA A 281 -7.99 25.67 9.39
N VAL A 282 -9.04 25.82 10.23
CA VAL A 282 -10.41 26.02 9.78
C VAL A 282 -10.56 27.34 9.01
N ALA A 283 -9.96 28.44 9.48
CA ALA A 283 -9.99 29.71 8.75
C ALA A 283 -9.33 29.60 7.36
N ALA A 284 -8.19 28.91 7.26
CA ALA A 284 -7.50 28.68 5.99
C ALA A 284 -8.30 27.77 5.04
N ALA A 285 -8.89 26.70 5.59
CA ALA A 285 -9.78 25.80 4.85
C ALA A 285 -11.01 26.55 4.32
N ARG A 286 -11.72 27.28 5.19
CA ARG A 286 -12.86 28.12 4.82
C ARG A 286 -12.52 29.11 3.72
N ALA A 287 -11.40 29.82 3.82
CA ALA A 287 -10.98 30.77 2.79
C ALA A 287 -10.72 30.12 1.42
N SER A 288 -10.41 28.82 1.41
CA SER A 288 -10.10 28.07 0.18
C SER A 288 -11.33 27.46 -0.49
N VAL A 289 -12.38 27.12 0.28
CA VAL A 289 -13.51 26.32 -0.24
C VAL A 289 -14.89 26.96 -0.04
N ALA A 290 -15.06 27.97 0.81
CA ALA A 290 -16.39 28.48 1.20
C ALA A 290 -17.25 28.94 0.01
N ASP A 291 -16.65 29.58 -0.99
CA ASP A 291 -17.37 30.11 -2.16
C ASP A 291 -17.95 29.00 -3.05
N VAL A 292 -17.40 27.79 -2.98
CA VAL A 292 -17.83 26.63 -3.79
C VAL A 292 -18.48 25.52 -2.94
N PHE A 293 -18.46 25.66 -1.61
CA PHE A 293 -18.85 24.58 -0.71
C PHE A 293 -20.33 24.22 -0.81
N GLY A 294 -21.22 25.20 -1.01
CA GLY A 294 -22.67 24.92 -1.12
C GLY A 294 -23.04 24.10 -2.35
N GLU A 295 -22.44 24.37 -3.52
CA GLU A 295 -22.63 23.54 -4.72
C GLU A 295 -22.01 22.15 -4.56
N TYR A 296 -20.88 22.09 -3.85
CA TYR A 296 -20.20 20.85 -3.53
C TYR A 296 -21.01 19.97 -2.56
N GLU A 297 -21.59 20.51 -1.47
CA GLU A 297 -22.46 19.77 -0.56
C GLU A 297 -23.68 19.19 -1.29
N ALA A 298 -24.32 19.99 -2.15
CA ALA A 298 -25.44 19.51 -2.97
C ALA A 298 -25.01 18.32 -3.85
N THR A 299 -23.80 18.40 -4.42
CA THR A 299 -23.22 17.30 -5.21
C THR A 299 -22.95 16.06 -4.36
N CYS A 300 -22.45 16.23 -3.12
CA CYS A 300 -22.23 15.13 -2.19
C CYS A 300 -23.56 14.44 -1.83
N ALA A 301 -24.58 15.20 -1.43
CA ALA A 301 -25.89 14.65 -1.10
C ALA A 301 -26.51 13.87 -2.28
N ASP A 302 -26.46 14.43 -3.50
CA ASP A 302 -26.98 13.77 -4.69
C ASP A 302 -26.20 12.48 -5.02
N MET A 303 -24.86 12.52 -4.91
CA MET A 303 -24.02 11.36 -5.17
C MET A 303 -24.26 10.26 -4.13
N GLY A 304 -24.35 10.61 -2.85
CA GLY A 304 -24.61 9.68 -1.76
C GLY A 304 -25.94 8.97 -1.94
N ARG A 305 -27.04 9.71 -2.18
CA ARG A 305 -28.37 9.13 -2.49
C ARG A 305 -28.31 8.16 -3.65
N LYS A 306 -27.72 8.62 -4.77
CA LYS A 306 -27.65 7.84 -6.00
C LYS A 306 -26.86 6.54 -5.79
N LYS A 307 -25.69 6.63 -5.17
CA LYS A 307 -24.80 5.49 -4.98
C LYS A 307 -25.32 4.50 -3.95
N TYR A 308 -25.89 4.98 -2.86
CA TYR A 308 -26.55 4.10 -1.89
C TYR A 308 -27.72 3.35 -2.53
N ALA A 309 -28.57 4.02 -3.33
CA ALA A 309 -29.67 3.37 -4.02
C ALA A 309 -29.20 2.36 -5.09
N GLU A 310 -28.17 2.69 -5.87
CA GLU A 310 -27.55 1.76 -6.83
C GLU A 310 -27.03 0.49 -6.12
N PHE A 311 -26.31 0.67 -5.01
CA PHE A 311 -25.77 -0.44 -4.24
C PHE A 311 -26.88 -1.29 -3.60
N ARG A 312 -27.84 -0.67 -2.92
CA ARG A 312 -28.95 -1.36 -2.26
C ARG A 312 -29.81 -2.17 -3.23
N ASN A 313 -30.02 -1.68 -4.45
CA ASN A 313 -30.77 -2.40 -5.48
C ASN A 313 -29.97 -3.55 -6.13
N SER A 314 -28.65 -3.58 -5.95
CA SER A 314 -27.78 -4.66 -6.43
C SER A 314 -27.57 -5.78 -5.43
N LEU A 315 -28.01 -5.59 -4.18
CA LEU A 315 -27.98 -6.63 -3.15
C LEU A 315 -29.13 -7.63 -3.38
N PRO A 316 -28.87 -8.95 -3.34
CA PRO A 316 -29.92 -9.95 -3.19
C PRO A 316 -30.71 -9.71 -1.90
N ASP A 317 -31.97 -10.14 -1.84
CA ASP A 317 -32.84 -9.96 -0.68
C ASP A 317 -32.33 -10.76 0.55
N GLY A 318 -31.38 -10.18 1.31
CA GLY A 318 -30.83 -10.75 2.54
C GLY A 318 -29.64 -9.94 3.06
N ALA A 319 -29.69 -9.50 4.33
CA ALA A 319 -28.61 -8.73 4.95
C ALA A 319 -27.33 -9.57 5.18
N ASP A 320 -27.48 -10.90 5.30
CA ASP A 320 -26.38 -11.84 5.55
C ASP A 320 -25.45 -12.03 4.33
N GLU A 321 -25.90 -11.70 3.11
CA GLU A 321 -25.09 -11.81 1.88
C GLU A 321 -24.27 -10.54 1.58
N ILE A 322 -24.41 -9.50 2.40
CA ILE A 322 -23.61 -8.28 2.29
C ILE A 322 -22.14 -8.58 2.62
N ASP A 323 -21.85 -9.46 3.58
CA ASP A 323 -20.46 -9.84 3.89
C ASP A 323 -19.82 -10.69 2.77
N GLU A 324 -20.56 -11.63 2.13
CA GLU A 324 -20.06 -12.43 1.01
C GLU A 324 -19.81 -11.60 -0.28
N LEU A 325 -20.69 -10.63 -0.59
CA LEU A 325 -20.48 -9.73 -1.73
C LEU A 325 -19.33 -8.75 -1.49
N LEU A 326 -19.08 -8.37 -0.23
CA LEU A 326 -17.98 -7.49 0.12
C LEU A 326 -16.64 -8.24 0.25
N GLU A 327 -16.60 -9.53 0.59
CA GLU A 327 -15.40 -10.38 0.42
C GLU A 327 -14.95 -10.45 -1.05
N GLU A 328 -15.88 -10.38 -2.01
CA GLU A 328 -15.55 -10.31 -3.44
C GLU A 328 -14.93 -8.95 -3.83
N TYR A 329 -15.20 -7.89 -3.06
CA TYR A 329 -14.60 -6.56 -3.17
C TYR A 329 -13.35 -6.36 -2.28
N GLU A 330 -13.23 -7.09 -1.16
CA GLU A 330 -12.05 -7.24 -0.30
C GLU A 330 -11.07 -8.27 -0.86
N LYS A 331 -10.88 -8.29 -2.19
CA LYS A 331 -9.71 -8.99 -2.72
C LYS A 331 -8.45 -8.28 -2.17
N PRO A 332 -7.52 -9.01 -1.55
CA PRO A 332 -6.32 -8.47 -0.88
C PRO A 332 -5.30 -7.78 -1.82
N GLU A 333 -5.69 -7.37 -3.03
CA GLU A 333 -4.80 -6.77 -4.02
C GLU A 333 -4.69 -5.24 -3.94
N GLU A 334 -5.42 -4.51 -3.08
CA GLU A 334 -5.42 -3.03 -3.12
C GLU A 334 -5.32 -2.27 -1.79
N ARG A 335 -4.73 -2.84 -0.72
CA ARG A 335 -4.05 -1.98 0.29
C ARG A 335 -2.63 -1.68 -0.16
N VAL A 336 -2.53 -0.92 -1.25
CA VAL A 336 -1.28 -0.22 -1.58
C VAL A 336 -0.99 0.67 -0.37
N ARG A 337 0.16 0.41 0.30
CA ARG A 337 0.73 1.28 1.34
C ARG A 337 0.38 2.72 1.03
N GLU A 338 0.01 3.53 2.02
CA GLU A 338 -0.02 4.97 1.86
C GLU A 338 1.39 5.44 1.46
N ILE A 339 1.61 5.47 0.16
CA ILE A 339 2.74 6.15 -0.43
C ILE A 339 2.52 7.57 -0.02
N HIS A 340 3.50 8.11 0.69
CA HIS A 340 3.67 9.54 0.78
C HIS A 340 3.38 10.13 -0.60
N LYS A 341 2.21 10.77 -0.76
CA LYS A 341 1.78 11.54 -1.95
C LYS A 341 2.69 12.77 -2.14
N GLN A 342 4.00 12.63 -1.88
CA GLN A 342 4.99 13.69 -1.86
C GLN A 342 5.38 14.16 -3.27
N TYR A 343 4.86 13.54 -4.35
CA TYR A 343 5.37 13.79 -5.70
C TYR A 343 4.38 14.49 -6.63
N GLU A 344 3.06 14.31 -6.48
CA GLU A 344 2.08 15.04 -7.30
C GLU A 344 2.05 16.51 -6.88
N GLY A 345 2.58 17.41 -7.72
CA GLY A 345 2.64 18.85 -7.48
C GLY A 345 3.92 19.35 -6.77
N PHE A 346 4.85 18.46 -6.44
CA PHE A 346 6.18 18.85 -5.98
C PHE A 346 7.02 19.32 -7.18
N LYS A 347 7.79 20.41 -7.01
CA LYS A 347 8.74 20.88 -8.01
C LYS A 347 10.14 20.68 -7.48
N LEU A 348 11.03 20.16 -8.34
CA LEU A 348 12.44 20.04 -8.00
C LEU A 348 13.01 21.44 -7.73
N SER A 349 13.52 21.66 -6.52
CA SER A 349 14.18 22.91 -6.18
C SER A 349 15.65 22.83 -6.55
N GLU A 350 16.16 23.79 -7.34
CA GLU A 350 17.59 23.86 -7.60
C GLU A 350 18.35 24.13 -6.30
N PRO A 351 19.40 23.33 -6.01
CA PRO A 351 20.17 23.51 -4.77
C PRO A 351 20.82 24.89 -4.75
N ARG A 352 20.74 25.58 -3.61
CA ARG A 352 21.44 26.86 -3.43
C ARG A 352 22.94 26.65 -3.65
N SER A 353 23.54 27.56 -4.41
CA SER A 353 24.97 27.54 -4.73
C SER A 353 25.82 27.65 -3.46
N GLY A 354 26.16 26.50 -2.89
CA GLY A 354 27.08 26.34 -1.78
C GLY A 354 27.97 25.13 -2.07
N ALA A 355 29.28 25.33 -2.05
CA ALA A 355 30.23 24.24 -2.21
C ALA A 355 30.20 23.37 -0.95
N GLU A 356 29.42 22.30 -0.98
CA GLU A 356 29.53 21.25 0.02
C GLU A 356 30.86 20.51 -0.20
N GLN A 357 31.78 20.62 0.77
CA GLN A 357 33.00 19.84 0.78
C GLN A 357 32.65 18.41 1.22
N THR A 358 32.31 17.55 0.26
CA THR A 358 32.13 16.12 0.51
C THR A 358 33.45 15.39 0.30
N THR A 359 33.81 14.48 1.21
CA THR A 359 35.01 13.63 1.10
C THR A 359 34.84 12.45 0.14
N LEU A 360 33.63 12.21 -0.36
CA LEU A 360 33.29 11.08 -1.22
C LEU A 360 33.82 11.24 -2.65
N SER A 361 34.27 10.14 -3.23
CA SER A 361 34.64 10.03 -4.65
C SER A 361 33.43 10.26 -5.57
N VAL A 362 33.68 10.51 -6.87
CA VAL A 362 32.61 10.68 -7.86
C VAL A 362 31.72 9.43 -7.95
N ASN A 363 32.32 8.24 -7.93
CA ASN A 363 31.58 6.97 -7.99
C ASN A 363 30.71 6.73 -6.76
N GLU A 364 31.22 7.02 -5.56
CA GLU A 364 30.44 6.88 -4.33
C GLU A 364 29.25 7.85 -4.32
N ARG A 365 29.47 9.12 -4.70
CA ARG A 365 28.37 10.11 -4.79
C ARG A 365 27.31 9.70 -5.80
N LEU A 366 27.73 9.15 -6.92
CA LEU A 366 26.83 8.63 -7.94
C LEU A 366 26.03 7.41 -7.47
N SER A 367 26.67 6.51 -6.71
CA SER A 367 25.99 5.36 -6.10
C SER A 367 24.96 5.80 -5.06
N VAL A 368 25.30 6.78 -4.22
CA VAL A 368 24.37 7.36 -3.23
C VAL A 368 23.22 8.09 -3.91
N ALA A 369 23.49 8.86 -4.98
CA ALA A 369 22.44 9.51 -5.75
C ALA A 369 21.48 8.50 -6.40
N LEU A 370 22.01 7.37 -6.88
CA LEU A 370 21.20 6.28 -7.43
C LEU A 370 20.37 5.60 -6.34
N ASP A 371 20.93 5.36 -5.16
CA ASP A 371 20.20 4.81 -4.02
C ASP A 371 19.03 5.72 -3.61
N HIS A 372 19.26 7.02 -3.49
CA HIS A 372 18.19 8.02 -3.27
C HIS A 372 17.13 7.99 -4.38
N PHE A 373 17.54 7.80 -5.63
CA PHE A 373 16.60 7.69 -6.75
C PHE A 373 15.74 6.43 -6.64
N LEU A 374 16.35 5.27 -6.34
CA LEU A 374 15.66 3.97 -6.23
C LEU A 374 14.78 3.85 -4.99
N THR A 375 15.02 4.66 -3.97
CA THR A 375 14.23 4.72 -2.73
C THR A 375 13.15 5.81 -2.76
N GLY A 376 13.02 6.54 -3.87
CA GLY A 376 12.02 7.61 -4.04
C GLY A 376 12.41 8.95 -3.38
N GLU A 377 13.62 9.10 -2.85
CA GLU A 377 14.14 10.36 -2.29
C GLU A 377 14.61 11.33 -3.40
N TYR A 378 13.73 11.63 -4.36
CA TYR A 378 14.11 12.28 -5.62
C TYR A 378 14.76 13.66 -5.48
N GLN A 379 14.39 14.48 -4.49
CA GLN A 379 15.03 15.77 -4.28
C GLN A 379 16.50 15.62 -3.87
N LYS A 380 16.81 14.64 -3.00
CA LYS A 380 18.20 14.35 -2.62
C LYS A 380 19.00 13.81 -3.80
N ALA A 381 18.40 12.89 -4.56
CA ALA A 381 19.00 12.38 -5.80
C ALA A 381 19.28 13.52 -6.79
N PHE A 382 18.30 14.40 -7.00
CA PHE A 382 18.40 15.57 -7.86
C PHE A 382 19.53 16.50 -7.43
N ASP A 383 19.59 16.87 -6.15
CA ASP A 383 20.63 17.76 -5.62
C ASP A 383 22.03 17.20 -5.87
N MET A 384 22.21 15.89 -5.67
CA MET A 384 23.48 15.22 -5.92
C MET A 384 23.83 15.18 -7.40
N TYR A 385 22.91 14.76 -8.27
CA TYR A 385 23.14 14.72 -9.72
C TYR A 385 23.41 16.13 -10.29
N PHE A 386 22.69 17.14 -9.81
CA PHE A 386 22.87 18.52 -10.25
C PHE A 386 24.26 19.05 -9.90
N ARG A 387 24.74 18.79 -8.68
CA ARG A 387 26.10 19.16 -8.25
C ARG A 387 27.18 18.37 -9.00
N LEU A 388 26.95 17.08 -9.24
CA LEU A 388 27.86 16.24 -10.01
C LEU A 388 27.98 16.70 -11.47
N ALA A 389 26.87 17.12 -12.10
CA ALA A 389 26.86 17.64 -13.46
C ALA A 389 27.74 18.90 -13.62
N ALA A 390 27.79 19.75 -12.59
CA ALA A 390 28.63 20.95 -12.58
C ALA A 390 30.13 20.64 -12.45
N GLN A 391 30.50 19.45 -11.95
CA GLN A 391 31.87 19.04 -11.69
C GLN A 391 32.41 18.03 -12.71
N ALA A 392 31.53 17.32 -13.40
CA ALA A 392 31.90 16.26 -14.35
C ALA A 392 32.47 16.86 -15.64
N ASP A 393 33.53 16.25 -16.15
CA ASP A 393 34.09 16.54 -17.47
C ASP A 393 33.06 16.17 -18.54
N SER A 394 32.74 17.10 -19.45
CA SER A 394 31.78 16.88 -20.55
C SER A 394 32.15 15.70 -21.44
N ASP A 395 33.44 15.36 -21.51
CA ASP A 395 33.94 14.22 -22.26
C ASP A 395 34.02 12.93 -21.44
N SER A 396 33.36 12.85 -20.28
CA SER A 396 33.30 11.64 -19.44
C SER A 396 32.00 10.85 -19.61
N ASP A 397 32.09 9.52 -19.42
CA ASP A 397 30.91 8.64 -19.43
C ASP A 397 29.95 8.99 -18.28
N PHE A 398 30.51 9.44 -17.15
CA PHE A 398 29.75 9.92 -16.00
C PHE A 398 28.89 11.14 -16.34
N TYR A 399 29.39 12.08 -17.16
CA TYR A 399 28.62 13.24 -17.57
C TYR A 399 27.36 12.85 -18.34
N THR A 400 27.50 11.92 -19.30
CA THR A 400 26.36 11.38 -20.05
C THR A 400 25.37 10.70 -19.11
N TRP A 401 25.86 9.93 -18.13
CA TRP A 401 25.00 9.25 -17.18
C TRP A 401 24.26 10.20 -16.23
N ILE A 402 24.95 11.17 -15.63
CA ILE A 402 24.35 12.17 -14.75
C ILE A 402 23.22 12.91 -15.48
N HIS A 403 23.46 13.30 -16.73
CA HIS A 403 22.46 14.00 -17.53
C HIS A 403 21.28 13.12 -17.93
N LEU A 404 21.46 11.81 -18.10
CA LEU A 404 20.35 10.88 -18.26
C LEU A 404 19.47 10.84 -17.01
N GLN A 405 20.07 10.76 -15.81
CA GLN A 405 19.31 10.74 -14.55
C GLN A 405 18.58 12.07 -14.29
N LEU A 406 19.24 13.20 -14.56
CA LEU A 406 18.59 14.51 -14.52
C LEU A 406 17.43 14.59 -15.54
N GLY A 407 17.62 14.05 -16.75
CA GLY A 407 16.57 13.95 -17.75
C GLY A 407 15.35 13.18 -17.27
N LYS A 408 15.57 12.02 -16.63
CA LYS A 408 14.50 11.22 -15.99
C LYS A 408 13.77 12.01 -14.91
N LEU A 409 14.51 12.58 -13.97
CA LEU A 409 13.94 13.37 -12.89
C LEU A 409 13.10 14.54 -13.42
N TYR A 410 13.61 15.31 -14.38
CA TYR A 410 12.82 16.38 -14.99
C TYR A 410 11.56 15.89 -15.71
N CYS A 411 11.61 14.73 -16.38
CA CYS A 411 10.41 14.11 -16.95
C CYS A 411 9.38 13.74 -15.87
N PHE A 412 9.82 13.26 -14.70
CA PHE A 412 8.92 12.79 -13.65
C PHE A 412 8.19 13.91 -12.91
N PHE A 413 8.76 15.11 -12.94
CA PHE A 413 8.21 16.31 -12.29
C PHE A 413 7.68 17.33 -13.30
N ASP A 414 7.24 16.87 -14.48
CA ASP A 414 6.61 17.67 -15.54
C ASP A 414 7.43 18.91 -15.96
N GLU A 415 8.75 18.78 -16.05
CA GLU A 415 9.65 19.81 -16.58
C GLU A 415 10.26 19.41 -17.95
N PRO A 416 9.44 19.18 -19.00
CA PRO A 416 9.87 18.54 -20.25
C PRO A 416 10.95 19.33 -21.00
N HIS A 417 10.94 20.66 -20.93
CA HIS A 417 12.00 21.49 -21.51
C HIS A 417 13.35 21.26 -20.83
N LYS A 418 13.39 21.19 -19.49
CA LYS A 418 14.63 20.93 -18.77
C LYS A 418 15.09 19.48 -18.97
N ALA A 419 14.15 18.53 -19.04
CA ALA A 419 14.45 17.16 -19.40
C ALA A 419 15.13 17.07 -20.76
N ARG A 420 14.56 17.73 -21.79
CA ARG A 420 15.13 17.78 -23.14
C ARG A 420 16.52 18.42 -23.14
N GLU A 421 16.72 19.53 -22.45
CA GLU A 421 18.04 20.19 -22.35
C GLU A 421 19.08 19.34 -21.62
N ALA A 422 18.70 18.59 -20.58
CA ALA A 422 19.57 17.63 -19.94
C ALA A 422 19.93 16.47 -20.90
N LEU A 423 18.95 15.90 -21.58
CA LEU A 423 19.16 14.76 -22.50
C LEU A 423 19.97 15.15 -23.75
N LYS A 424 19.92 16.40 -24.21
CA LYS A 424 20.80 16.90 -25.28
C LYS A 424 22.29 16.84 -24.92
N LYS A 425 22.62 16.84 -23.63
CA LYS A 425 24.02 16.78 -23.14
C LYS A 425 24.55 15.35 -23.07
N CYS A 426 23.70 14.34 -23.22
CA CYS A 426 24.13 12.95 -23.31
C CYS A 426 24.83 12.68 -24.64
N ASP A 427 25.94 11.93 -24.63
CA ASP A 427 26.59 11.41 -25.83
C ASP A 427 26.01 10.03 -26.19
N PRO A 428 25.25 9.90 -27.29
CA PRO A 428 24.60 8.64 -27.68
C PRO A 428 25.59 7.51 -27.98
N THR A 429 26.87 7.82 -28.23
CA THR A 429 27.89 6.81 -28.52
C THR A 429 28.45 6.11 -27.27
N ARG A 430 28.11 6.61 -26.08
CA ARG A 430 28.62 6.11 -24.79
C ARG A 430 27.65 5.18 -24.05
N PHE A 431 26.48 4.93 -24.61
CA PHE A 431 25.52 3.96 -24.07
C PHE A 431 25.93 2.54 -24.47
N GLY A 432 25.80 1.57 -23.56
CA GLY A 432 26.09 0.15 -23.86
C GLY A 432 26.70 -0.70 -22.75
N VAL A 433 27.21 -0.11 -21.67
CA VAL A 433 27.79 -0.87 -20.53
C VAL A 433 26.85 -0.94 -19.32
N VAL A 434 26.15 0.16 -19.01
CA VAL A 434 25.30 0.27 -17.79
C VAL A 434 23.85 0.63 -18.12
N TYR A 435 23.61 1.39 -19.20
CA TYR A 435 22.26 1.81 -19.62
C TYR A 435 22.01 1.50 -21.09
N ARG A 436 20.74 1.25 -21.42
CA ARG A 436 20.29 0.95 -22.76
C ARG A 436 20.16 2.25 -23.55
N LEU A 437 20.79 2.30 -24.73
CA LEU A 437 20.62 3.40 -25.67
C LEU A 437 19.14 3.65 -26.00
N GLU A 438 18.34 2.58 -26.04
CA GLU A 438 16.89 2.64 -26.29
C GLU A 438 16.14 3.47 -25.25
N ASP A 439 16.52 3.39 -23.98
CA ASP A 439 15.86 4.17 -22.92
C ASP A 439 16.14 5.67 -23.07
N TYR A 440 17.36 6.02 -23.48
CA TYR A 440 17.72 7.40 -23.83
C TYR A 440 16.92 7.92 -25.02
N LEU A 441 16.90 7.15 -26.12
CA LEU A 441 16.20 7.56 -27.35
C LEU A 441 14.70 7.74 -27.09
N PHE A 442 14.10 6.80 -26.38
CA PHE A 442 12.70 6.88 -25.97
C PHE A 442 12.44 8.13 -25.12
N LEU A 443 13.22 8.35 -24.07
CA LEU A 443 13.01 9.46 -23.14
C LEU A 443 13.26 10.82 -23.80
N TYR A 444 14.24 10.91 -24.70
CA TYR A 444 14.54 12.11 -25.46
C TYR A 444 13.36 12.52 -26.37
N GLN A 445 12.82 11.57 -27.15
CA GLN A 445 11.66 11.84 -27.99
C GLN A 445 10.41 12.15 -27.15
N HIS A 446 10.20 11.42 -26.07
CA HIS A 446 9.09 11.68 -25.16
C HIS A 446 9.15 13.10 -24.61
N ALA A 447 10.29 13.55 -24.08
CA ALA A 447 10.48 14.91 -23.58
C ALA A 447 10.26 15.97 -24.68
N HIS A 448 10.68 15.68 -25.92
CA HIS A 448 10.44 16.55 -27.07
C HIS A 448 8.95 16.67 -27.43
N ILE A 449 8.22 15.56 -27.48
CA ILE A 449 6.78 15.53 -27.74
C ILE A 449 6.03 16.31 -26.65
N VAL A 450 6.29 16.01 -25.36
CA VAL A 450 5.61 16.68 -24.25
C VAL A 450 5.95 18.17 -24.16
N ALA A 451 7.16 18.57 -24.56
CA ALA A 451 7.57 19.98 -24.61
C ALA A 451 6.88 20.78 -25.73
N GLU A 452 6.47 20.12 -26.83
CA GLU A 452 5.85 20.77 -27.98
C GLU A 452 4.32 20.63 -27.99
N ASP A 453 3.81 19.60 -27.31
CA ASP A 453 2.39 19.30 -27.16
C ASP A 453 2.03 19.13 -25.68
N PHE A 454 1.51 20.22 -25.10
CA PHE A 454 1.08 20.27 -23.70
C PHE A 454 -0.09 19.32 -23.40
N GLU A 455 -0.84 18.88 -24.42
CA GLU A 455 -2.00 17.98 -24.29
C GLU A 455 -1.63 16.49 -24.34
N SER A 456 -0.33 16.15 -24.34
CA SER A 456 0.09 14.74 -24.31
C SER A 456 -0.56 13.97 -23.16
N ASP A 457 -1.14 12.81 -23.51
CA ASP A 457 -1.96 11.97 -22.64
C ASP A 457 -1.24 11.68 -21.31
N ASP A 458 -1.82 12.16 -20.20
CA ASP A 458 -1.30 11.97 -18.83
C ASP A 458 -1.04 10.49 -18.51
N ARG A 459 -1.84 9.58 -19.09
CA ARG A 459 -1.65 8.13 -18.94
C ARG A 459 -0.33 7.66 -19.53
N PHE A 460 0.09 8.23 -20.66
CA PHE A 460 1.36 7.87 -21.29
C PHE A 460 2.54 8.41 -20.47
N ARG A 461 2.43 9.61 -19.90
CA ARG A 461 3.46 10.15 -19.01
C ARG A 461 3.66 9.26 -17.78
N LYS A 462 2.58 8.79 -17.17
CA LYS A 462 2.61 7.82 -16.06
C LYS A 462 3.24 6.49 -16.46
N LEU A 463 2.89 5.97 -17.63
CA LEU A 463 3.50 4.75 -18.16
C LEU A 463 5.00 4.91 -18.47
N VAL A 464 5.42 6.07 -19.01
CA VAL A 464 6.86 6.40 -19.20
C VAL A 464 7.57 6.45 -17.85
N ARG A 465 6.96 7.11 -16.85
CA ARG A 465 7.52 7.21 -15.50
C ARG A 465 7.72 5.84 -14.88
N GLY A 466 6.69 4.99 -14.81
CA GLY A 466 6.83 3.65 -14.25
C GLY A 466 7.79 2.77 -15.03
N ARG A 467 7.89 2.92 -16.36
CA ARG A 467 8.95 2.24 -17.11
C ARG A 467 10.37 2.65 -16.68
N MET A 468 10.57 3.92 -16.33
CA MET A 468 11.90 4.49 -16.08
C MET A 468 12.32 4.50 -14.61
N ASP A 469 11.36 4.25 -13.71
CA ASP A 469 11.47 4.37 -12.27
C ASP A 469 10.89 3.13 -11.58
N PRO A 470 11.77 2.21 -11.12
CA PRO A 470 11.35 0.99 -10.43
C PRO A 470 10.54 1.26 -9.16
N TYR A 471 10.88 2.32 -8.41
CA TYR A 471 10.15 2.70 -7.21
C TYR A 471 8.73 3.13 -7.58
N TYR A 472 8.59 4.04 -8.54
CA TYR A 472 7.26 4.46 -9.01
C TYR A 472 6.45 3.29 -9.59
N ALA A 473 7.08 2.39 -10.35
CA ALA A 473 6.40 1.20 -10.87
C ALA A 473 5.89 0.25 -9.79
N GLN A 474 6.68 0.05 -8.74
CA GLN A 474 6.31 -0.83 -7.64
C GLN A 474 5.12 -0.27 -6.87
N TYR A 475 5.09 1.05 -6.66
CA TYR A 475 4.18 1.66 -5.69
C TYR A 475 2.99 2.41 -6.34
N ASP A 476 3.10 3.02 -7.52
CA ASP A 476 2.00 3.85 -8.06
C ASP A 476 0.79 3.01 -8.54
N ARG A 477 -0.34 3.14 -7.83
CA ARG A 477 -1.60 2.45 -8.14
C ARG A 477 -2.12 2.76 -9.54
N GLN A 478 -2.01 4.02 -9.99
CA GLN A 478 -2.53 4.40 -11.31
C GLN A 478 -1.70 3.73 -12.40
N TYR A 479 -0.38 3.73 -12.29
CA TYR A 479 0.50 3.01 -13.20
C TYR A 479 0.12 1.52 -13.30
N ASN A 480 -0.07 0.84 -12.16
CA ASN A 480 -0.47 -0.56 -12.13
C ASN A 480 -1.84 -0.82 -12.76
N LEU A 481 -2.81 0.07 -12.56
CA LEU A 481 -4.11 0.01 -13.25
C LEU A 481 -3.96 0.20 -14.77
N LEU A 482 -3.11 1.13 -15.22
CA LEU A 482 -2.85 1.37 -16.64
C LEU A 482 -2.18 0.15 -17.30
N LEU A 483 -1.33 -0.61 -16.59
CA LEU A 483 -0.73 -1.85 -17.09
C LEU A 483 -1.77 -2.95 -17.36
N LYS A 484 -2.89 -2.97 -16.62
CA LYS A 484 -3.98 -3.94 -16.80
C LYS A 484 -4.82 -3.64 -18.07
N ASP A 485 -4.82 -2.41 -18.58
CA ASP A 485 -5.53 -2.05 -19.81
C ASP A 485 -4.76 -2.52 -21.08
N ARG A 486 -5.23 -3.63 -21.66
CA ARG A 486 -4.63 -4.23 -22.86
C ARG A 486 -4.65 -3.30 -24.08
N LYS A 487 -5.67 -2.44 -24.24
CA LYS A 487 -5.77 -1.55 -25.40
C LYS A 487 -4.78 -0.40 -25.24
N LEU A 488 -4.72 0.18 -24.04
CA LEU A 488 -3.75 1.20 -23.69
C LEU A 488 -2.33 0.69 -23.85
N MET A 489 -2.00 -0.48 -23.31
CA MET A 489 -0.65 -1.05 -23.40
C MET A 489 -0.21 -1.39 -24.83
N ARG A 490 -1.14 -1.72 -25.72
CA ARG A 490 -0.83 -1.85 -27.15
C ARG A 490 -0.48 -0.48 -27.76
N ALA A 491 -1.28 0.54 -27.48
CA ALA A 491 -1.00 1.90 -27.94
C ALA A 491 0.32 2.43 -27.38
N PHE A 492 0.61 2.16 -26.10
CA PHE A 492 1.85 2.53 -25.45
C PHE A 492 3.06 1.84 -26.08
N LYS A 493 3.00 0.53 -26.37
CA LYS A 493 4.09 -0.17 -27.08
C LYS A 493 4.34 0.38 -28.48
N THR A 494 3.29 0.76 -29.21
CA THR A 494 3.43 1.45 -30.50
C THR A 494 4.12 2.79 -30.31
N TYR A 495 3.68 3.58 -29.34
CA TYR A 495 4.28 4.87 -28.99
C TYR A 495 5.77 4.77 -28.61
N GLU A 496 6.14 3.80 -27.77
CA GLU A 496 7.54 3.56 -27.40
C GLU A 496 8.39 3.26 -28.64
N LYS A 497 7.88 2.41 -29.52
CA LYS A 497 8.56 2.04 -30.76
C LYS A 497 8.74 3.25 -31.66
N ASP A 498 7.67 4.01 -31.88
CA ASP A 498 7.67 5.20 -32.74
C ASP A 498 8.67 6.24 -32.20
N CYS A 499 8.68 6.46 -30.88
CA CYS A 499 9.64 7.35 -30.23
C CYS A 499 11.10 6.94 -30.48
N VAL A 500 11.40 5.65 -30.33
CA VAL A 500 12.75 5.11 -30.56
C VAL A 500 13.13 5.20 -32.04
N ASP A 501 12.22 4.90 -32.96
CA ASP A 501 12.46 4.93 -34.40
C ASP A 501 12.69 6.37 -34.91
N ASP A 502 11.91 7.34 -34.43
CA ASP A 502 12.08 8.77 -34.74
C ASP A 502 13.42 9.30 -34.21
N SER A 503 13.76 9.02 -32.95
CA SER A 503 15.06 9.41 -32.38
C SER A 503 16.24 8.74 -33.09
N LYS A 504 16.10 7.49 -33.55
CA LYS A 504 17.13 6.84 -34.39
C LYS A 504 17.31 7.56 -35.73
N TYR A 505 16.21 8.04 -36.32
CA TYR A 505 16.26 8.81 -37.57
C TYR A 505 17.02 10.12 -37.37
N GLU A 506 16.71 10.87 -36.31
CA GLU A 506 17.43 12.10 -35.93
C GLU A 506 18.90 11.83 -35.63
N LEU A 507 19.21 10.80 -34.84
CA LEU A 507 20.60 10.47 -34.51
C LEU A 507 21.42 10.13 -35.77
N ARG A 508 20.82 9.43 -36.73
CA ARG A 508 21.48 9.12 -38.02
C ARG A 508 21.74 10.36 -38.86
N SER A 509 20.86 11.37 -38.84
CA SER A 509 21.09 12.62 -39.58
C SER A 509 22.25 13.40 -38.96
N VAL A 510 22.29 13.51 -37.63
CA VAL A 510 23.39 14.16 -36.88
C VAL A 510 24.72 13.45 -37.11
N LEU A 511 24.75 12.12 -37.05
CA LEU A 511 25.96 11.34 -37.31
C LEU A 511 26.44 11.41 -38.78
N ARG A 512 25.53 11.61 -39.73
CA ARG A 512 25.90 11.84 -41.14
C ARG A 512 26.49 13.24 -41.34
N GLU A 513 25.92 14.25 -40.71
CA GLU A 513 26.44 15.61 -40.74
C GLU A 513 27.80 15.73 -40.05
N SER A 514 27.99 15.05 -38.91
CA SER A 514 29.29 15.04 -38.22
C SER A 514 30.35 14.31 -39.02
N LYS A 515 30.00 13.25 -39.76
CA LYS A 515 30.90 12.60 -40.74
C LYS A 515 31.21 13.50 -41.95
N GLN A 516 30.25 14.29 -42.44
CA GLN A 516 30.47 15.24 -43.53
C GLN A 516 31.31 16.45 -43.11
N LYS A 517 31.08 17.00 -41.91
CA LYS A 517 31.86 18.11 -41.32
C LYS A 517 33.22 17.64 -40.79
N GLY A 518 33.31 16.39 -40.31
CA GLY A 518 34.51 15.74 -39.78
C GLY A 518 35.40 15.06 -40.82
N GLY A 519 35.01 15.06 -42.10
CA GLY A 519 35.83 14.63 -43.23
C GLY A 519 37.14 15.42 -43.40
N GLY A 520 37.29 16.56 -42.70
CA GLY A 520 38.55 17.31 -42.61
C GLY A 520 39.47 16.92 -41.43
N LEU A 521 38.96 16.33 -40.35
CA LEU A 521 39.76 16.03 -39.14
C LEU A 521 40.35 14.62 -39.14
N PHE A 522 39.59 13.61 -39.57
CA PHE A 522 40.14 12.23 -39.70
C PHE A 522 41.10 12.09 -40.90
N GLY A 523 41.01 12.98 -41.91
CA GLY A 523 42.00 13.09 -42.98
C GLY A 523 43.35 13.67 -42.52
N ARG A 524 43.37 14.48 -41.46
CA ARG A 524 44.62 15.03 -40.89
C ARG A 524 45.35 14.05 -39.98
N LEU A 525 44.64 13.21 -39.24
CA LEU A 525 45.27 12.17 -38.40
C LEU A 525 45.84 11.00 -39.23
N ARG A 526 45.31 10.76 -40.44
CA ARG A 526 45.87 9.76 -41.36
C ARG A 526 47.09 10.28 -42.13
N ARG A 527 47.10 11.55 -42.57
CA ARG A 527 48.30 12.17 -43.18
C ARG A 527 49.46 12.35 -42.20
N LYS A 528 49.20 12.66 -40.92
CA LYS A 528 50.27 12.79 -39.93
C LYS A 528 51.00 11.46 -39.64
N LYS A 529 50.33 10.31 -39.80
CA LYS A 529 50.96 8.98 -39.69
C LYS A 529 51.71 8.54 -40.95
N GLU A 530 51.40 9.11 -42.11
CA GLU A 530 52.15 8.85 -43.35
C GLU A 530 53.38 9.76 -43.44
N ASP A 531 53.31 11.01 -42.96
CA ASP A 531 54.46 11.93 -42.93
C ASP A 531 55.49 11.58 -41.82
N ASP A 532 55.07 10.91 -40.74
CA ASP A 532 55.96 10.42 -39.66
C ASP A 532 56.56 9.03 -39.97
N ALA A 533 56.22 8.41 -41.12
CA ALA A 533 56.76 7.10 -41.55
C ALA A 533 57.88 7.22 -42.60
N ASP A 534 58.13 8.42 -43.13
CA ASP A 534 59.16 8.71 -44.14
C ASP A 534 60.27 9.68 -43.63
N ASN A 535 60.48 9.77 -42.31
CA ASN A 535 61.63 10.47 -41.69
C ASN A 535 62.36 9.63 -40.64
#